data_AF-X6NT93-F1
#
_entry.id   AF-X6NT93-F1
#
_cell.length_a   1.000
_cell.length_b   1.000
_cell.length_c   1.000
_cell.angle_alpha   90.00
_cell.angle_beta   90.00
_cell.angle_gamma   90.00
#
_symmetry.space_group_name_H-M   'P 1'
#
loop_
_entity.id
_entity.type
_entity.pdbx_description
1 polymer ?
#
loop_
_entity_poly.entity_id
_entity_poly.type
_entity_poly.pdbx_seq_one_letter_code
_entity_poly.pdbx_strand_id
1 'polypeptide(L)'
;MLLVSQYIHHAWNIQFNFYGIDEVFNDLSKKFLFSNTIKLNCSAFFHDCDKANKTLILSSFRFKIRKDKMWWKHFCQCGNQIGDVFWKMICKEHHLLEDGTFVASASKHNDEILLKKIGVYFKESESRAQQYVPRSVLIDTDSGTLDLIRTSPTGRMFKPDICIYGNTGTNNNWAKGYYTEGEQLIEECVEVVRKEAESCDSLQGFQLTQSLGGGTGSGLGALLQKKIKENFADRMVVNYSVYPSPKVSDVVVEPYNAILSIAEIINNDGCFVLDNEALYNIAYNVLKQSKPKYKELNWVISLMMAGATSLLR
;
A
#
# COMPACT_ATOMS: atom_id res chain seq x y z
N MET A 1 19.86 16.77 4.25
CA MET A 1 18.58 17.48 4.07
C MET A 1 18.69 18.80 3.26
N LEU A 2 19.89 19.40 3.07
CA LEU A 2 20.04 20.68 2.35
C LEU A 2 20.35 20.60 0.84
N LEU A 3 20.79 19.45 0.31
CA LEU A 3 21.12 19.32 -1.13
C LEU A 3 19.91 19.01 -2.04
N VAL A 4 18.76 18.60 -1.48
CA VAL A 4 17.55 18.29 -2.26
C VAL A 4 16.67 19.53 -2.51
N SER A 5 16.86 20.59 -1.72
CA SER A 5 16.04 21.82 -1.78
C SER A 5 16.38 22.73 -2.97
N GLN A 6 17.64 22.78 -3.40
CA GLN A 6 18.07 23.74 -4.44
C GLN A 6 17.62 23.37 -5.87
N TYR A 7 17.31 22.11 -6.16
CA TYR A 7 16.92 21.69 -7.50
C TYR A 7 15.43 21.96 -7.84
N ILE A 8 14.60 22.32 -6.86
CA ILE A 8 13.14 22.40 -7.02
C ILE A 8 12.68 23.77 -7.56
N HIS A 9 13.51 24.82 -7.47
CA HIS A 9 13.05 26.18 -7.74
C HIS A 9 13.03 26.62 -9.22
N HIS A 10 13.63 25.87 -10.15
CA HIS A 10 13.87 26.35 -11.52
C HIS A 10 12.89 25.86 -12.62
N ALA A 11 11.92 24.99 -12.31
CA ALA A 11 11.16 24.25 -13.34
C ALA A 11 9.70 24.73 -13.61
N TRP A 12 9.31 25.93 -13.17
CA TRP A 12 7.91 26.39 -13.24
C TRP A 12 7.69 27.45 -14.33
N ASN A 13 7.64 27.05 -15.61
CA ASN A 13 6.91 27.78 -16.67
C ASN A 13 6.98 26.99 -17.99
N ILE A 14 5.86 26.39 -18.44
CA ILE A 14 5.50 26.15 -19.86
C ILE A 14 4.03 25.62 -19.91
N GLN A 15 3.22 26.20 -20.81
CA GLN A 15 1.84 25.81 -21.16
C GLN A 15 1.81 24.60 -22.13
N PHE A 16 0.80 23.73 -22.03
CA PHE A 16 0.57 22.63 -23.00
C PHE A 16 -0.82 22.69 -23.66
N ASN A 17 -0.83 22.51 -25.00
CA ASN A 17 -1.99 22.20 -25.85
C ASN A 17 -2.14 20.67 -25.98
N PHE A 18 -3.37 20.15 -25.91
CA PHE A 18 -3.69 18.72 -26.07
C PHE A 18 -4.16 18.40 -27.49
N TYR A 19 -3.70 17.29 -28.07
CA TYR A 19 -4.27 16.65 -29.26
C TYR A 19 -4.43 15.14 -29.05
N GLY A 20 -5.68 14.67 -29.13
CA GLY A 20 -6.08 13.36 -29.66
C GLY A 20 -6.05 12.14 -28.71
N ILE A 21 -7.21 11.81 -28.13
CA ILE A 21 -7.87 10.46 -27.96
C ILE A 21 -9.17 10.74 -27.18
N ASP A 22 -10.29 10.98 -27.88
CA ASP A 22 -11.41 11.75 -27.30
C ASP A 22 -12.76 11.02 -27.05
N GLU A 23 -12.98 9.75 -27.38
CA GLU A 23 -14.39 9.26 -27.35
C GLU A 23 -14.79 8.27 -26.27
N VAL A 24 -13.87 7.58 -25.58
CA VAL A 24 -14.25 6.64 -24.49
C VAL A 24 -13.96 7.20 -23.08
N PHE A 25 -13.00 8.13 -22.95
CA PHE A 25 -12.65 8.76 -21.66
C PHE A 25 -13.49 10.00 -21.30
N ASN A 26 -14.17 10.60 -22.28
CA ASN A 26 -14.86 11.87 -22.10
C ASN A 26 -16.16 11.79 -21.29
N ASP A 27 -16.69 10.59 -21.05
CA ASP A 27 -17.90 10.40 -20.24
C ASP A 27 -17.59 10.24 -18.74
N LEU A 28 -16.39 9.76 -18.40
CA LEU A 28 -15.91 9.64 -17.01
C LEU A 28 -15.38 10.97 -16.45
N SER A 29 -14.84 11.84 -17.31
CA SER A 29 -14.21 13.11 -16.89
C SER A 29 -15.22 14.21 -16.52
N LYS A 30 -16.44 14.17 -17.07
CA LYS A 30 -17.42 15.26 -16.93
C LYS A 30 -18.16 15.31 -15.59
N LYS A 31 -18.08 14.27 -14.74
CA LYS A 31 -18.76 14.26 -13.42
C LYS A 31 -17.98 14.87 -12.26
N PHE A 32 -16.74 15.33 -12.47
CA PHE A 32 -15.80 15.63 -11.37
C PHE A 32 -15.26 17.08 -11.29
N LEU A 33 -16.08 18.11 -11.53
CA LEU A 33 -15.72 19.50 -11.18
C LEU A 33 -16.97 20.12 -10.55
N PHE A 34 -16.98 20.43 -9.24
CA PHE A 34 -16.51 21.71 -8.69
C PHE A 34 -16.29 21.62 -7.16
N SER A 35 -15.73 22.69 -6.61
CA SER A 35 -15.64 23.08 -5.18
C SER A 35 -14.37 22.72 -4.38
N ASN A 36 -13.68 23.80 -3.97
CA ASN A 36 -12.63 24.02 -2.98
C ASN A 36 -12.20 22.81 -2.11
N THR A 37 -11.13 22.11 -2.50
CA THR A 37 -10.37 21.19 -1.63
C THR A 37 -8.93 21.03 -2.16
N ILE A 38 -7.97 20.83 -1.25
CA ILE A 38 -6.51 20.77 -1.46
C ILE A 38 -6.15 19.77 -2.58
N LYS A 39 -5.46 20.27 -3.63
CA LYS A 39 -4.84 19.45 -4.68
C LYS A 39 -3.56 18.82 -4.14
N LEU A 40 -3.52 17.49 -4.04
CA LEU A 40 -2.27 16.74 -3.89
C LEU A 40 -1.54 16.76 -5.24
N ASN A 41 -0.49 17.59 -5.33
CA ASN A 41 0.37 17.64 -6.50
C ASN A 41 1.54 16.67 -6.29
N CYS A 42 1.33 15.39 -6.57
CA CYS A 42 2.40 14.38 -6.57
C CYS A 42 3.18 14.44 -7.90
N SER A 43 3.88 15.54 -8.18
CA SER A 43 4.72 15.68 -9.38
C SER A 43 6.23 15.48 -9.12
N ALA A 44 6.64 15.18 -7.89
CA ALA A 44 8.05 15.25 -7.49
C ALA A 44 8.93 14.03 -7.83
N PHE A 45 8.46 13.02 -8.58
CA PHE A 45 9.26 11.81 -8.85
C PHE A 45 9.33 11.34 -10.32
N PHE A 46 8.68 12.03 -11.26
CA PHE A 46 8.57 11.56 -12.65
C PHE A 46 8.84 12.68 -13.66
N HIS A 47 10.08 13.19 -13.72
CA HIS A 47 10.48 14.10 -14.81
C HIS A 47 11.11 13.35 -16.02
N ASP A 48 11.33 12.03 -15.92
CA ASP A 48 12.00 11.25 -16.98
C ASP A 48 11.16 10.09 -17.58
N CYS A 49 9.89 9.94 -17.19
CA CYS A 49 9.03 8.86 -17.72
C CYS A 49 8.29 9.21 -19.03
N ASP A 50 8.35 10.46 -19.51
CA ASP A 50 7.64 10.89 -20.72
C ASP A 50 8.20 10.34 -22.05
N LYS A 51 9.35 9.65 -22.03
CA LYS A 51 9.89 9.00 -23.25
C LYS A 51 9.33 7.61 -23.54
N ALA A 52 8.51 7.05 -22.66
CA ALA A 52 7.86 5.77 -22.90
C ALA A 52 6.39 5.89 -22.49
N ASN A 53 5.49 5.98 -23.48
CA ASN A 53 4.02 5.95 -23.38
C ASN A 53 3.47 4.88 -22.41
N LYS A 54 3.64 5.08 -21.11
CA LYS A 54 3.22 4.19 -20.03
C LYS A 54 2.69 5.05 -18.92
N THR A 55 1.39 5.31 -19.02
CA THR A 55 0.63 6.13 -18.11
C THR A 55 0.60 5.49 -16.74
N LEU A 56 1.40 5.99 -15.80
CA LEU A 56 1.12 5.81 -14.38
C LEU A 56 -0.09 6.70 -14.07
N ILE A 57 -1.30 6.14 -14.15
CA ILE A 57 -2.53 6.89 -13.87
C ILE A 57 -2.58 7.13 -12.35
N LEU A 58 -2.07 8.28 -11.92
CA LEU A 58 -2.40 8.86 -10.63
C LEU A 58 -3.69 9.67 -10.82
N SER A 59 -4.83 9.06 -10.55
CA SER A 59 -6.08 9.80 -10.46
C SER A 59 -6.00 10.81 -9.31
N SER A 60 -6.50 12.03 -9.55
CA SER A 60 -6.46 13.11 -8.57
C SER A 60 -7.42 12.76 -7.41
N PHE A 61 -6.87 12.39 -6.26
CA PHE A 61 -7.66 12.04 -5.08
C PHE A 61 -8.01 13.28 -4.26
N ARG A 62 -9.30 13.43 -3.92
CA ARG A 62 -9.78 14.39 -2.92
C ARG A 62 -9.81 13.70 -1.55
N PHE A 63 -8.78 13.89 -0.73
CA PHE A 63 -8.81 13.41 0.66
C PHE A 63 -9.16 14.54 1.63
N LYS A 64 -10.25 14.39 2.39
CA LYS A 64 -10.49 15.20 3.59
C LYS A 64 -9.86 14.49 4.80
N ILE A 65 -8.55 14.67 4.97
CA ILE A 65 -7.79 14.08 6.07
C ILE A 65 -8.10 14.87 7.35
N ARG A 66 -8.69 14.22 8.36
CA ARG A 66 -8.86 14.80 9.70
C ARG A 66 -7.61 14.47 10.53
N LYS A 67 -7.15 15.42 11.35
CA LYS A 67 -5.79 15.46 11.91
C LYS A 67 -5.43 14.30 12.86
N ASP A 68 -6.39 13.52 13.33
CA ASP A 68 -6.18 12.55 14.44
C ASP A 68 -6.68 11.14 14.11
N LYS A 69 -6.68 10.71 12.84
CA LYS A 69 -7.35 9.45 12.45
C LYS A 69 -6.42 8.37 11.93
N MET A 70 -6.55 7.19 12.53
CA MET A 70 -5.78 5.97 12.30
C MET A 70 -5.95 5.45 10.88
N TRP A 71 -4.87 4.94 10.28
CA TRP A 71 -4.92 4.17 9.04
C TRP A 71 -4.36 2.79 9.28
N TRP A 72 -5.10 1.79 8.81
CA TRP A 72 -4.74 0.40 9.04
C TRP A 72 -4.31 -0.27 7.74
N LYS A 73 -3.26 -1.09 7.79
CA LYS A 73 -2.71 -1.75 6.60
C LYS A 73 -3.01 -3.24 6.55
N HIS A 74 -3.54 -3.68 5.42
CA HIS A 74 -3.67 -5.08 5.09
C HIS A 74 -2.66 -5.51 4.03
N PHE A 75 -2.18 -6.74 4.17
CA PHE A 75 -1.23 -7.35 3.27
C PHE A 75 -1.65 -8.79 2.95
N CYS A 76 -1.85 -9.10 1.66
CA CYS A 76 -1.91 -10.48 1.15
C CYS A 76 -0.50 -10.95 0.77
N GLN A 77 -0.24 -12.21 0.38
CA GLN A 77 1.10 -12.73 0.04
C GLN A 77 2.12 -11.72 -0.58
N CYS A 78 1.82 -11.15 -1.75
CA CYS A 78 2.67 -10.13 -2.38
C CYS A 78 2.73 -8.82 -1.56
N GLY A 79 1.58 -8.42 -1.02
CA GLY A 79 1.48 -7.36 -0.04
C GLY A 79 2.35 -7.59 1.19
N ASN A 80 2.47 -8.82 1.71
CA ASN A 80 3.23 -9.15 2.91
C ASN A 80 4.72 -8.86 2.68
N GLN A 81 5.24 -9.20 1.50
CA GLN A 81 6.61 -8.89 1.11
C GLN A 81 6.84 -7.38 0.93
N ILE A 82 5.90 -6.67 0.29
CA ILE A 82 5.96 -5.20 0.16
C ILE A 82 5.85 -4.54 1.53
N GLY A 83 4.98 -5.06 2.38
CA GLY A 83 4.69 -4.62 3.73
C GLY A 83 5.91 -4.71 4.63
N ASP A 84 6.65 -5.81 4.59
CA ASP A 84 7.91 -5.95 5.34
C ASP A 84 8.91 -4.85 4.98
N VAL A 85 9.10 -4.57 3.68
CA VAL A 85 10.00 -3.49 3.22
C VAL A 85 9.44 -2.11 3.58
N PHE A 86 8.12 -1.92 3.50
CA PHE A 86 7.45 -0.69 3.90
C PHE A 86 7.64 -0.39 5.38
N TRP A 87 7.36 -1.36 6.26
CA TRP A 87 7.50 -1.18 7.70
C TRP A 87 8.96 -0.92 8.11
N LYS A 88 9.93 -1.61 7.48
CA LYS A 88 11.36 -1.29 7.66
C LYS A 88 11.68 0.17 7.34
N MET A 89 11.09 0.70 6.28
CA MET A 89 11.30 2.08 5.85
C MET A 89 10.68 3.09 6.82
N ILE A 90 9.44 2.85 7.23
CA ILE A 90 8.74 3.72 8.18
C ILE A 90 9.40 3.68 9.56
N CYS A 91 9.84 2.50 10.04
CA CYS A 91 10.58 2.40 11.29
C CYS A 91 11.86 3.24 11.26
N LYS A 92 12.61 3.20 10.15
CA LYS A 92 13.80 4.06 9.98
C LYS A 92 13.45 5.55 9.96
N GLU A 93 12.32 5.92 9.35
CA GLU A 93 11.86 7.31 9.31
C GLU A 93 11.46 7.85 10.69
N HIS A 94 10.85 7.02 11.54
CA HIS A 94 10.45 7.37 12.90
C HIS A 94 11.49 7.01 13.98
N HIS A 95 12.73 6.67 13.61
CA HIS A 95 13.81 6.25 14.52
C HIS A 95 13.43 5.09 15.46
N LEU A 96 12.67 4.13 14.93
CA LEU A 96 12.36 2.88 15.59
C LEU A 96 13.40 1.81 15.21
N LEU A 97 13.84 1.05 16.21
CA LEU A 97 14.60 -0.18 16.00
C LEU A 97 13.71 -1.27 15.39
N GLU A 98 14.33 -2.36 14.95
CA GLU A 98 13.64 -3.48 14.30
C GLU A 98 12.66 -4.20 15.24
N ASP A 99 12.80 -4.03 16.55
CA ASP A 99 11.89 -4.54 17.58
C ASP A 99 10.76 -3.55 17.96
N GLY A 100 10.72 -2.39 17.32
CA GLY A 100 9.77 -1.32 17.57
C GLY A 100 10.17 -0.36 18.68
N THR A 101 11.36 -0.49 19.29
CA THR A 101 11.82 0.41 20.35
C THR A 101 12.23 1.76 19.76
N PHE A 102 11.69 2.85 20.32
CA PHE A 102 12.05 4.21 19.91
C PHE A 102 13.41 4.64 20.45
N VAL A 103 14.25 5.17 19.57
CA VAL A 103 15.57 5.70 19.93
C VAL A 103 15.52 7.22 19.88
N ALA A 104 15.59 7.84 21.06
CA ALA A 104 15.62 9.29 21.18
C ALA A 104 16.86 9.88 20.50
N SER A 105 16.67 10.99 19.78
CA SER A 105 17.76 11.73 19.15
C SER A 105 18.41 12.70 20.14
N ALA A 106 19.55 13.26 19.75
CA ALA A 106 20.25 14.27 20.55
C ALA A 106 19.45 15.57 20.73
N SER A 107 18.41 15.81 19.91
CA SER A 107 17.51 16.96 20.00
C SER A 107 16.09 16.52 20.30
N LYS A 108 15.63 16.80 21.53
CA LYS A 108 14.26 16.49 22.00
C LYS A 108 13.15 17.09 21.14
N HIS A 109 13.41 18.23 20.49
CA HIS A 109 12.43 18.89 19.61
C HIS A 109 12.12 18.05 18.37
N ASN A 110 13.11 17.33 17.82
CA ASN A 110 12.88 16.46 16.68
C ASN A 110 12.08 15.21 17.08
N ASP A 111 12.32 14.69 18.28
CA ASP A 111 11.62 13.52 18.80
C ASP A 111 10.12 13.81 19.03
N GLU A 112 9.78 14.99 19.55
CA GLU A 112 8.39 15.42 19.69
C GLU A 112 7.66 15.49 18.35
N ILE A 113 8.33 15.94 17.29
CA ILE A 113 7.74 15.98 15.94
C ILE A 113 7.51 14.56 15.41
N LEU A 114 8.48 13.66 15.58
CA LEU A 114 8.41 12.27 15.13
C LEU A 114 7.33 11.46 15.86
N LEU A 115 7.12 11.76 17.15
CA LEU A 115 6.14 11.09 17.99
C LEU A 115 4.73 11.68 17.88
N LYS A 116 4.57 12.93 17.44
CA LYS A 116 3.27 13.62 17.39
C LYS A 116 2.19 12.88 16.59
N LYS A 117 2.59 12.22 15.49
CA LYS A 117 1.68 11.49 14.59
C LYS A 117 1.98 10.01 14.48
N ILE A 118 2.87 9.48 15.32
CA ILE A 118 3.24 8.05 15.29
C ILE A 118 2.02 7.14 15.47
N GLY A 119 1.03 7.63 16.24
CA GLY A 119 -0.24 6.96 16.51
C GLY A 119 -1.06 6.63 15.27
N VAL A 120 -0.79 7.25 14.11
CA VAL A 120 -1.54 6.97 12.85
C VAL A 120 -1.29 5.55 12.34
N TYR A 121 -0.04 5.08 12.42
CA TYR A 121 0.39 3.78 11.90
C TYR A 121 0.89 2.82 12.99
N PHE A 122 1.22 3.32 14.17
CA PHE A 122 1.69 2.51 15.28
C PHE A 122 0.76 2.63 16.49
N LYS A 123 0.74 1.57 17.30
CA LYS A 123 0.18 1.52 18.64
C LYS A 123 1.34 1.43 19.63
N GLU A 124 1.32 2.21 20.70
CA GLU A 124 2.26 1.99 21.79
C GLU A 124 1.93 0.65 22.50
N SER A 125 2.97 -0.13 22.77
CA SER A 125 2.84 -1.42 23.43
C SER A 125 2.41 -1.23 24.88
N GLU A 126 1.42 -2.01 25.31
CA GLU A 126 0.95 -2.01 26.70
C GLU A 126 2.00 -2.59 27.67
N SER A 127 2.91 -3.43 27.16
CA SER A 127 3.88 -4.17 27.99
C SER A 127 5.22 -3.45 28.17
N ARG A 128 5.59 -2.55 27.26
CA ARG A 128 6.86 -1.82 27.29
C ARG A 128 6.68 -0.39 26.81
N ALA A 129 6.98 0.56 27.69
CA ALA A 129 7.03 1.97 27.34
C ALA A 129 8.03 2.20 26.20
N GLN A 130 7.69 3.11 25.26
CA GLN A 130 8.51 3.43 24.09
C GLN A 130 8.70 2.29 23.08
N GLN A 131 7.91 1.22 23.17
CA GLN A 131 7.84 0.20 22.12
C GLN A 131 6.59 0.43 21.27
N TYR A 132 6.75 0.50 19.96
CA TYR A 132 5.68 0.80 19.01
C TYR A 132 5.43 -0.40 18.09
N VAL A 133 4.17 -0.83 18.03
CA VAL A 133 3.69 -1.96 17.23
C VAL A 133 2.91 -1.46 16.02
N PRO A 134 3.21 -1.91 14.79
CA PRO A 134 2.48 -1.56 13.59
C PRO A 134 1.01 -1.94 13.66
N ARG A 135 0.15 -1.05 13.16
CA ARG A 135 -1.27 -1.32 12.93
C ARG A 135 -1.44 -1.96 11.57
N SER A 136 -1.28 -3.27 11.54
CA SER A 136 -1.45 -4.07 10.34
C SER A 136 -2.03 -5.43 10.66
N VAL A 137 -2.68 -6.06 9.69
CA VAL A 137 -2.96 -7.49 9.71
C VAL A 137 -2.41 -8.12 8.44
N LEU A 138 -1.67 -9.19 8.65
CA LEU A 138 -1.02 -9.96 7.62
C LEU A 138 -1.90 -11.19 7.39
N ILE A 139 -2.41 -11.34 6.18
CA ILE A 139 -3.26 -12.49 5.82
C ILE A 139 -2.59 -13.20 4.66
N ASP A 140 -2.60 -14.52 4.73
CA ASP A 140 -2.21 -15.35 3.61
C ASP A 140 -3.05 -16.63 3.63
N THR A 141 -3.15 -17.35 2.51
CA THR A 141 -3.76 -18.69 2.51
C THR A 141 -2.71 -19.77 2.76
N ASP A 142 -1.44 -19.38 2.81
CA ASP A 142 -0.27 -20.23 3.03
C ASP A 142 0.65 -19.62 4.10
N SER A 143 1.20 -20.45 4.99
CA SER A 143 2.03 -19.95 6.09
C SER A 143 3.42 -19.49 5.66
N GLY A 144 3.91 -19.93 4.49
CA GLY A 144 5.33 -19.80 4.13
C GLY A 144 5.84 -18.36 4.10
N THR A 145 5.05 -17.43 3.57
CA THR A 145 5.44 -16.00 3.53
C THR A 145 5.46 -15.38 4.93
N LEU A 146 4.52 -15.77 5.78
CA LEU A 146 4.41 -15.23 7.14
C LEU A 146 5.49 -15.79 8.06
N ASP A 147 5.88 -17.04 7.88
CA ASP A 147 6.99 -17.66 8.62
C ASP A 147 8.34 -16.97 8.28
N LEU A 148 8.53 -16.56 7.03
CA LEU A 148 9.67 -15.74 6.62
C LEU A 148 9.66 -14.35 7.28
N ILE A 149 8.49 -13.72 7.39
CA ILE A 149 8.36 -12.41 8.06
C ILE A 149 8.59 -12.55 9.57
N ARG A 150 8.05 -13.59 10.20
CA ARG A 150 8.22 -13.87 11.64
C ARG A 150 9.67 -14.13 12.02
N THR A 151 10.42 -14.82 11.16
CA THR A 151 11.86 -15.08 11.36
C THR A 151 12.73 -13.88 11.00
N SER A 152 12.19 -12.90 10.26
CA SER A 152 12.90 -11.67 9.95
C SER A 152 13.12 -10.80 11.19
N PRO A 153 14.12 -9.91 11.21
CA PRO A 153 14.38 -9.04 12.36
C PRO A 153 13.20 -8.16 12.74
N THR A 154 12.44 -7.68 11.74
CA THR A 154 11.20 -6.91 11.90
C THR A 154 9.99 -7.74 12.32
N GLY A 155 10.08 -9.07 12.22
CA GLY A 155 9.04 -10.00 12.65
C GLY A 155 8.67 -9.85 14.12
N ARG A 156 9.65 -9.51 14.97
CA ARG A 156 9.46 -9.34 16.43
C ARG A 156 8.54 -8.19 16.80
N MET A 157 8.36 -7.24 15.89
CA MET A 157 7.52 -6.07 16.08
C MET A 157 6.03 -6.39 15.86
N PHE A 158 5.72 -7.41 15.04
CA PHE A 158 4.33 -7.82 14.78
C PHE A 158 3.81 -8.73 15.88
N LYS A 159 2.57 -8.51 16.31
CA LYS A 159 1.91 -9.42 17.25
C LYS A 159 1.57 -10.74 16.55
N PRO A 160 1.65 -11.89 17.23
CA PRO A 160 1.21 -13.16 16.65
C PRO A 160 -0.26 -13.13 16.21
N ASP A 161 -1.11 -12.44 16.98
CA ASP A 161 -2.57 -12.38 16.79
C ASP A 161 -3.02 -11.63 15.52
N ILE A 162 -2.12 -10.86 14.89
CA ILE A 162 -2.42 -10.13 13.66
C ILE A 162 -2.00 -10.90 12.39
N CYS A 163 -1.49 -12.12 12.54
CA CYS A 163 -1.05 -12.96 11.44
C CYS A 163 -2.03 -14.12 11.26
N ILE A 164 -2.78 -14.10 10.16
CA ILE A 164 -3.80 -15.10 9.83
C ILE A 164 -3.32 -15.88 8.62
N TYR A 165 -3.39 -17.21 8.68
CA TYR A 165 -2.97 -18.05 7.59
C TYR A 165 -3.79 -19.31 7.43
N GLY A 166 -4.00 -19.68 6.17
CA GLY A 166 -4.50 -21.00 5.80
C GLY A 166 -3.39 -22.05 5.71
N ASN A 167 -3.83 -23.28 5.43
CA ASN A 167 -2.95 -24.42 5.19
C ASN A 167 -2.84 -24.77 3.69
N THR A 168 -3.52 -24.01 2.82
CA THR A 168 -3.81 -24.37 1.44
C THR A 168 -3.60 -23.17 0.52
N GLY A 169 -2.56 -23.25 -0.30
CA GLY A 169 -2.31 -22.26 -1.34
C GLY A 169 -3.42 -22.21 -2.41
N THR A 170 -3.71 -21.02 -2.92
CA THR A 170 -4.72 -20.81 -3.98
C THR A 170 -4.21 -21.19 -5.38
N ASN A 171 -2.91 -21.48 -5.53
CA ASN A 171 -2.25 -21.88 -6.79
C ASN A 171 -2.60 -20.95 -7.97
N ASN A 172 -2.53 -19.64 -7.75
CA ASN A 172 -2.86 -18.60 -8.75
C ASN A 172 -4.29 -18.67 -9.31
N ASN A 173 -5.25 -19.22 -8.56
CA ASN A 173 -6.64 -19.26 -8.96
C ASN A 173 -7.49 -18.30 -8.10
N TRP A 174 -8.04 -17.26 -8.75
CA TRP A 174 -8.92 -16.28 -8.11
C TRP A 174 -10.15 -16.93 -7.46
N ALA A 175 -10.81 -17.87 -8.15
CA ALA A 175 -12.03 -18.50 -7.65
C ALA A 175 -11.79 -19.32 -6.38
N LYS A 176 -10.62 -19.96 -6.26
CA LYS A 176 -10.23 -20.61 -5.00
C LYS A 176 -10.03 -19.60 -3.88
N GLY A 177 -9.35 -18.50 -4.18
CA GLY A 177 -9.15 -17.41 -3.22
C GLY A 177 -10.44 -16.71 -2.81
N TYR A 178 -11.45 -16.65 -3.68
CA TYR A 178 -12.70 -15.93 -3.42
C TYR A 178 -13.82 -16.81 -2.87
N TYR A 179 -14.02 -18.02 -3.42
CA TYR A 179 -15.19 -18.85 -3.10
C TYR A 179 -14.89 -20.08 -2.22
N THR A 180 -13.64 -20.54 -2.12
CA THR A 180 -13.33 -21.78 -1.38
C THR A 180 -12.40 -21.54 -0.19
N GLU A 181 -11.11 -21.29 -0.45
CA GLU A 181 -10.10 -21.14 0.61
C GLU A 181 -10.28 -19.82 1.34
N GLY A 182 -10.60 -18.75 0.61
CA GLY A 182 -10.82 -17.45 1.22
C GLY A 182 -12.08 -17.39 2.08
N GLU A 183 -13.15 -18.07 1.67
CA GLU A 183 -14.39 -18.13 2.43
C GLU A 183 -14.20 -18.84 3.79
N GLN A 184 -13.26 -19.79 3.88
CA GLN A 184 -12.93 -20.43 5.16
C GLN A 184 -12.18 -19.50 6.12
N LEU A 185 -11.37 -18.57 5.60
CA LEU A 185 -10.53 -17.67 6.40
C LEU A 185 -11.19 -16.32 6.68
N ILE A 186 -12.21 -15.93 5.90
CA ILE A 186 -12.72 -14.56 5.90
C ILE A 186 -13.32 -14.14 7.25
N GLU A 187 -14.00 -15.05 7.95
CA GLU A 187 -14.62 -14.74 9.25
C GLU A 187 -13.56 -14.38 10.29
N GLU A 188 -12.47 -15.16 10.36
CA GLU A 188 -11.33 -14.88 11.23
C GLU A 188 -10.65 -13.55 10.84
N CYS A 189 -10.46 -13.32 9.54
CA CYS A 189 -9.89 -12.08 9.02
C CYS A 189 -10.69 -10.86 9.45
N VAL A 190 -12.01 -10.90 9.26
CA VAL A 190 -12.91 -9.81 9.62
C VAL A 190 -12.93 -9.58 11.13
N GLU A 191 -12.86 -10.64 11.94
CA GLU A 191 -12.84 -10.53 13.40
C GLU A 191 -11.56 -9.87 13.92
N VAL A 192 -10.39 -10.23 13.40
CA VAL A 192 -9.13 -9.55 13.76
C VAL A 192 -9.13 -8.10 13.29
N VAL A 193 -9.64 -7.83 12.08
CA VAL A 193 -9.84 -6.45 11.57
C VAL A 193 -10.72 -5.65 12.52
N ARG A 194 -11.82 -6.25 13.01
CA ARG A 194 -12.75 -5.60 13.93
C ARG A 194 -12.08 -5.27 15.26
N LYS A 195 -11.34 -6.21 15.86
CA LYS A 195 -10.58 -5.98 17.11
C LYS A 195 -9.57 -4.84 16.96
N GLU A 196 -8.84 -4.80 15.85
CA GLU A 196 -7.87 -3.73 15.57
C GLU A 196 -8.57 -2.40 15.33
N ALA A 197 -9.70 -2.39 14.62
CA ALA A 197 -10.52 -1.19 14.40
C ALA A 197 -11.10 -0.63 15.71
N GLU A 198 -11.50 -1.49 16.64
CA GLU A 198 -12.00 -1.10 17.97
C GLU A 198 -10.88 -0.58 18.88
N SER A 199 -9.64 -1.04 18.68
CA SER A 199 -8.46 -0.49 19.37
C SER A 199 -8.10 0.94 18.94
N CYS A 200 -8.83 1.50 17.95
CA CYS A 200 -8.60 2.82 17.41
C CYS A 200 -9.53 3.88 18.02
N ASP A 201 -8.98 4.96 18.54
CA ASP A 201 -9.76 6.12 19.01
C ASP A 201 -10.61 6.72 17.88
N SER A 202 -10.04 6.82 16.68
CA SER A 202 -10.76 7.24 15.48
C SER A 202 -10.19 6.64 14.21
N LEU A 203 -10.84 5.60 13.69
CA LEU A 203 -10.47 5.01 12.41
C LEU A 203 -10.80 5.95 11.25
N GLN A 204 -9.85 6.22 10.35
CA GLN A 204 -10.10 6.96 9.11
C GLN A 204 -10.52 6.04 7.97
N GLY A 205 -9.79 4.94 7.82
CA GLY A 205 -9.91 4.05 6.68
C GLY A 205 -8.86 2.95 6.66
N PHE A 206 -8.96 2.13 5.63
CA PHE A 206 -8.16 0.94 5.40
C PHE A 206 -7.28 1.13 4.16
N GLN A 207 -6.03 0.68 4.25
CA GLN A 207 -5.07 0.59 3.16
C GLN A 207 -4.79 -0.87 2.86
N LEU A 208 -5.16 -1.35 1.68
CA LEU A 208 -4.94 -2.74 1.30
C LEU A 208 -3.82 -2.83 0.27
N THR A 209 -2.84 -3.69 0.53
CA THR A 209 -1.76 -3.96 -0.42
C THR A 209 -1.89 -5.39 -0.91
N GLN A 210 -2.07 -5.56 -2.22
CA GLN A 210 -2.33 -6.86 -2.82
C GLN A 210 -1.78 -6.94 -4.24
N SER A 211 -1.65 -8.16 -4.76
CA SER A 211 -1.36 -8.40 -6.17
C SER A 211 -2.64 -8.80 -6.89
N LEU A 212 -2.86 -8.26 -8.07
CA LEU A 212 -3.99 -8.61 -8.94
C LEU A 212 -3.76 -9.92 -9.71
N GLY A 213 -2.50 -10.36 -9.85
CA GLY A 213 -2.15 -11.57 -10.59
C GLY A 213 -2.23 -12.87 -9.79
N GLY A 214 -2.00 -12.82 -8.47
CA GLY A 214 -1.94 -14.02 -7.62
C GLY A 214 -3.31 -14.43 -7.08
N GLY A 215 -3.56 -15.72 -6.81
CA GLY A 215 -4.89 -16.21 -6.40
C GLY A 215 -5.36 -15.68 -5.03
N THR A 216 -4.44 -15.56 -4.07
CA THR A 216 -4.73 -15.08 -2.72
C THR A 216 -4.87 -13.56 -2.68
N GLY A 217 -3.92 -12.84 -3.28
CA GLY A 217 -3.99 -11.37 -3.35
C GLY A 217 -5.19 -10.87 -4.15
N SER A 218 -5.56 -11.56 -5.22
CA SER A 218 -6.66 -11.17 -6.09
C SER A 218 -8.01 -11.62 -5.51
N GLY A 219 -8.17 -12.91 -5.19
CA GLY A 219 -9.42 -13.51 -4.73
C GLY A 219 -9.77 -13.16 -3.28
N LEU A 220 -8.93 -13.59 -2.33
CA LEU A 220 -9.17 -13.31 -0.90
C LEU A 220 -9.10 -11.81 -0.62
N GLY A 221 -8.17 -11.10 -1.26
CA GLY A 221 -8.11 -9.64 -1.18
C GLY A 221 -9.40 -8.95 -1.63
N ALA A 222 -10.01 -9.39 -2.74
CA ALA A 222 -11.28 -8.84 -3.22
C ALA A 222 -12.45 -9.16 -2.26
N LEU A 223 -12.54 -10.40 -1.77
CA LEU A 223 -13.55 -10.80 -0.79
C LEU A 223 -13.46 -9.98 0.50
N LEU A 224 -12.24 -9.79 1.01
CA LEU A 224 -12.00 -9.01 2.23
C LEU A 224 -12.43 -7.55 2.06
N GLN A 225 -12.13 -6.93 0.93
CA GLN A 225 -12.55 -5.55 0.66
C GLN A 225 -14.07 -5.41 0.67
N LYS A 226 -14.77 -6.37 0.07
CA LYS A 226 -16.23 -6.40 0.08
C LYS A 226 -16.77 -6.48 1.51
N LYS A 227 -16.23 -7.38 2.34
CA LYS A 227 -16.62 -7.50 3.76
C LYS A 227 -16.29 -6.26 4.60
N ILE A 228 -15.13 -5.65 4.36
CA ILE A 228 -14.76 -4.40 5.05
C ILE A 228 -15.77 -3.30 4.73
N LYS A 229 -16.23 -3.19 3.48
CA LYS A 229 -17.23 -2.18 3.11
C LYS A 229 -18.61 -2.48 3.62
N GLU A 230 -19.00 -3.75 3.69
CA GLU A 230 -20.26 -4.16 4.32
C GLU A 230 -20.27 -3.78 5.80
N ASN A 231 -19.16 -3.99 6.52
CA ASN A 231 -19.06 -3.74 7.96
C ASN A 231 -18.71 -2.29 8.33
N PHE A 232 -17.98 -1.58 7.47
CA PHE A 232 -17.43 -0.24 7.72
C PHE A 232 -17.75 0.73 6.57
N ALA A 233 -19.02 0.83 6.19
CA ALA A 233 -19.48 1.61 5.03
C ALA A 233 -19.03 3.08 5.01
N ASP A 234 -18.90 3.72 6.18
CA ASP A 234 -18.48 5.13 6.30
C ASP A 234 -16.95 5.34 6.30
N ARG A 235 -16.18 4.26 6.14
CA ARG A 235 -14.72 4.30 6.20
C ARG A 235 -14.14 4.16 4.81
N MET A 236 -13.11 4.96 4.56
CA MET A 236 -12.43 4.98 3.27
C MET A 236 -11.61 3.71 3.08
N VAL A 237 -11.63 3.16 1.87
CA VAL A 237 -10.83 2.01 1.45
C VAL A 237 -9.93 2.42 0.28
N VAL A 238 -8.62 2.32 0.49
CA VAL A 238 -7.59 2.63 -0.53
C VAL A 238 -6.74 1.40 -0.81
N ASN A 239 -6.54 1.09 -2.09
CA ASN A 239 -5.73 -0.04 -2.52
C ASN A 239 -4.37 0.38 -3.06
N TYR A 240 -3.37 -0.45 -2.80
CA TYR A 240 -2.09 -0.51 -3.51
C TYR A 240 -2.06 -1.85 -4.24
N SER A 241 -2.46 -1.82 -5.50
CA SER A 241 -2.68 -3.02 -6.31
C SER A 241 -1.54 -3.19 -7.29
N VAL A 242 -0.77 -4.26 -7.13
CA VAL A 242 0.29 -4.62 -8.08
C VAL A 242 -0.32 -5.24 -9.32
N TYR A 243 -0.11 -4.57 -10.45
CA TYR A 243 -0.58 -5.00 -11.75
C TYR A 243 0.41 -6.03 -12.35
N PRO A 244 -0.08 -7.17 -12.85
CA PRO A 244 0.77 -8.22 -13.40
C PRO A 244 1.48 -7.76 -14.67
N SER A 245 2.65 -8.35 -14.94
CA SER A 245 3.39 -8.10 -16.18
C SER A 245 4.04 -9.39 -16.68
N PRO A 246 3.89 -9.72 -17.99
CA PRO A 246 4.47 -10.92 -18.59
C PRO A 246 6.01 -10.89 -18.63
N LYS A 247 6.65 -9.73 -18.36
CA LYS A 247 8.11 -9.64 -18.26
C LYS A 247 8.65 -10.07 -16.89
N VAL A 248 7.78 -10.11 -15.88
CA VAL A 248 8.15 -10.32 -14.48
C VAL A 248 7.55 -11.63 -13.93
N SER A 249 6.45 -12.10 -14.52
CA SER A 249 5.76 -13.32 -14.14
C SER A 249 5.39 -14.18 -15.35
N ASP A 250 5.57 -15.49 -15.23
CA ASP A 250 5.24 -16.50 -16.26
C ASP A 250 3.83 -17.09 -16.07
N VAL A 251 3.03 -16.55 -15.14
CA VAL A 251 1.71 -17.09 -14.81
C VAL A 251 0.67 -16.67 -15.86
N VAL A 252 0.24 -17.62 -16.68
CA VAL A 252 -0.70 -17.38 -17.80
C VAL A 252 -2.10 -16.95 -17.37
N VAL A 253 -2.50 -17.21 -16.12
CA VAL A 253 -3.84 -16.89 -15.59
C VAL A 253 -3.94 -15.52 -14.93
N GLU A 254 -2.84 -14.75 -14.83
CA GLU A 254 -2.84 -13.43 -14.20
C GLU A 254 -3.85 -12.44 -14.81
N PRO A 255 -4.05 -12.37 -16.15
CA PRO A 255 -5.04 -11.47 -16.72
C PRO A 255 -6.47 -11.78 -16.26
N TYR A 256 -6.81 -13.07 -16.10
CA TYR A 256 -8.14 -13.48 -15.59
C TYR A 256 -8.33 -13.03 -14.14
N ASN A 257 -7.33 -13.30 -13.29
CA ASN A 257 -7.36 -12.89 -11.89
C ASN A 257 -7.47 -11.36 -11.75
N ALA A 258 -6.73 -10.62 -12.58
CA ALA A 258 -6.73 -9.16 -12.53
C ALA A 258 -8.09 -8.57 -12.90
N ILE A 259 -8.73 -9.04 -13.97
CA ILE A 259 -10.05 -8.54 -14.38
C ILE A 259 -11.10 -8.81 -13.29
N LEU A 260 -11.12 -10.01 -12.72
CA LEU A 260 -12.07 -10.39 -11.67
C LEU A 260 -11.88 -9.54 -10.41
N SER A 261 -10.63 -9.26 -10.00
CA SER A 261 -10.36 -8.39 -8.86
C SER A 261 -10.65 -6.92 -9.13
N ILE A 262 -10.42 -6.43 -10.35
CA ILE A 262 -10.73 -5.05 -10.72
C ILE A 262 -12.23 -4.77 -10.57
N ALA A 263 -13.09 -5.74 -10.91
CA ALA A 263 -14.55 -5.60 -10.74
C ALA A 263 -14.95 -5.23 -9.30
N GLU A 264 -14.26 -5.79 -8.29
CA GLU A 264 -14.50 -5.46 -6.89
C GLU A 264 -13.80 -4.16 -6.47
N ILE A 265 -12.58 -3.90 -6.95
CA ILE A 265 -11.78 -2.71 -6.60
C ILE A 265 -12.38 -1.42 -7.12
N ILE A 266 -13.08 -1.44 -8.26
CA ILE A 266 -13.74 -0.24 -8.84
C ILE A 266 -14.69 0.42 -7.85
N ASN A 267 -15.27 -0.36 -6.94
CA ASN A 267 -16.19 0.20 -5.95
C ASN A 267 -15.46 1.08 -4.91
N ASN A 268 -14.14 0.93 -4.72
CA ASN A 268 -13.37 1.56 -3.63
C ASN A 268 -13.09 3.05 -3.85
N ASP A 269 -12.80 3.76 -2.75
CA ASP A 269 -12.57 5.21 -2.78
C ASP A 269 -11.30 5.59 -3.54
N GLY A 270 -10.30 4.70 -3.56
CA GLY A 270 -9.12 4.90 -4.37
C GLY A 270 -8.25 3.67 -4.57
N CYS A 271 -7.51 3.65 -5.67
CA CYS A 271 -6.59 2.58 -6.02
C CYS A 271 -5.33 3.15 -6.67
N PHE A 272 -4.18 2.83 -6.10
CA PHE A 272 -2.88 3.02 -6.70
C PHE A 272 -2.51 1.76 -7.48
N VAL A 273 -2.41 1.91 -8.80
CA VAL A 273 -2.00 0.82 -9.69
C VAL A 273 -0.48 0.84 -9.82
N LEU A 274 0.15 -0.25 -9.38
CA LEU A 274 1.59 -0.42 -9.37
C LEU A 274 1.97 -1.39 -10.50
N ASP A 275 2.36 -0.87 -11.66
CA ASP A 275 2.74 -1.71 -12.80
C ASP A 275 4.15 -2.29 -12.63
N ASN A 276 4.22 -3.63 -12.50
CA ASN A 276 5.49 -4.35 -12.40
C ASN A 276 6.41 -4.10 -13.60
N GLU A 277 5.87 -3.85 -14.79
CA GLU A 277 6.70 -3.53 -15.96
C GLU A 277 7.34 -2.15 -15.83
N ALA A 278 6.57 -1.15 -15.41
CA ALA A 278 7.09 0.19 -15.13
C ALA A 278 8.14 0.16 -14.02
N LEU A 279 7.87 -0.56 -12.93
CA LEU A 279 8.81 -0.73 -11.81
C LEU A 279 10.09 -1.45 -12.24
N TYR A 280 9.99 -2.48 -13.07
CA TYR A 280 11.15 -3.17 -13.65
C TYR A 280 11.99 -2.21 -14.50
N ASN A 281 11.34 -1.41 -15.36
CA ASN A 281 12.04 -0.43 -16.19
C ASN A 281 12.74 0.65 -15.36
N ILE A 282 12.14 1.10 -14.25
CA ILE A 282 12.78 2.06 -13.33
C ILE A 282 14.02 1.41 -12.69
N ALA A 283 13.89 0.19 -12.17
CA ALA A 283 15.02 -0.51 -11.53
C ALA A 283 16.16 -0.79 -12.52
N TYR A 284 15.84 -1.13 -13.77
CA TYR A 284 16.82 -1.39 -14.81
C TYR A 284 17.47 -0.10 -15.34
N ASN A 285 16.66 0.87 -15.77
CA ASN A 285 17.15 2.07 -16.45
C ASN A 285 17.69 3.13 -15.50
N VAL A 286 17.04 3.33 -14.34
CA VAL A 286 17.39 4.42 -13.40
C VAL A 286 18.32 3.91 -12.32
N LEU A 287 17.98 2.82 -11.64
CA LEU A 287 18.81 2.25 -10.57
C LEU A 287 19.99 1.41 -11.09
N LYS A 288 20.12 1.28 -12.42
CA LYS A 288 21.20 0.57 -13.13
C LYS A 288 21.40 -0.87 -12.63
N GLN A 289 20.32 -1.53 -12.22
CA GLN A 289 20.36 -2.94 -11.82
C GLN A 289 20.28 -3.82 -13.07
N SER A 290 21.27 -4.68 -13.29
CA SER A 290 21.36 -5.50 -14.51
C SER A 290 20.24 -6.53 -14.63
N LYS A 291 19.77 -7.09 -13.50
CA LYS A 291 18.63 -8.01 -13.42
C LYS A 291 17.82 -7.71 -12.14
N PRO A 292 16.86 -6.76 -12.20
CA PRO A 292 15.99 -6.46 -11.08
C PRO A 292 15.23 -7.70 -10.60
N LYS A 293 15.23 -7.95 -9.28
CA LYS A 293 14.41 -8.99 -8.64
C LYS A 293 13.27 -8.32 -7.87
N TYR A 294 12.34 -9.13 -7.35
CA TYR A 294 11.24 -8.64 -6.52
C TYR A 294 11.68 -7.78 -5.33
N LYS A 295 12.88 -8.01 -4.78
CA LYS A 295 13.43 -7.20 -3.69
C LYS A 295 13.60 -5.73 -4.09
N GLU A 296 14.15 -5.46 -5.28
CA GLU A 296 14.36 -4.11 -5.77
C GLU A 296 13.02 -3.46 -6.16
N LEU A 297 12.10 -4.22 -6.76
CA LEU A 297 10.76 -3.73 -7.09
C LEU A 297 9.98 -3.34 -5.82
N ASN A 298 9.99 -4.21 -4.80
CA ASN A 298 9.32 -3.96 -3.52
C ASN A 298 9.90 -2.74 -2.80
N TRP A 299 11.20 -2.47 -2.96
CA TRP A 299 11.83 -1.25 -2.42
C TRP A 299 11.37 0.03 -3.13
N VAL A 300 11.20 0.01 -4.46
CA VAL A 300 10.63 1.16 -5.19
C VAL A 300 9.17 1.38 -4.80
N ILE A 301 8.39 0.30 -4.67
CA ILE A 301 7.01 0.38 -4.19
C ILE A 301 6.96 0.97 -2.78
N SER A 302 7.81 0.53 -1.85
CA SER A 302 7.81 1.03 -0.48
C SER A 302 8.16 2.51 -0.40
N LEU A 303 9.08 3.01 -1.24
CA LEU A 303 9.38 4.44 -1.37
C LEU A 303 8.16 5.23 -1.82
N MET A 304 7.44 4.74 -2.83
CA MET A 304 6.23 5.38 -3.34
C MET A 304 5.14 5.43 -2.25
N MET A 305 4.92 4.31 -1.55
CA MET A 305 3.97 4.24 -0.44
C MET A 305 4.37 5.16 0.72
N ALA A 306 5.66 5.23 1.07
CA ALA A 306 6.16 6.14 2.10
C ALA A 306 5.95 7.61 1.71
N GLY A 307 6.20 7.96 0.45
CA GLY A 307 5.95 9.29 -0.10
C GLY A 307 4.47 9.67 -0.10
N ALA A 308 3.59 8.77 -0.57
CA ALA A 308 2.14 9.00 -0.59
C ALA A 308 1.55 9.15 0.82
N THR A 309 2.13 8.47 1.81
CA THR A 309 1.68 8.49 3.21
C THR A 309 2.40 9.53 4.08
N SER A 310 3.38 10.25 3.54
CA SER A 310 4.19 11.22 4.29
C SER A 310 3.37 12.32 4.97
N LEU A 311 2.29 12.79 4.34
CA LEU A 311 1.42 13.84 4.89
C LEU A 311 0.54 13.33 6.05
N LEU A 312 0.29 12.02 6.09
CA LEU A 312 -0.45 11.36 7.17
C LEU A 312 0.43 11.16 8.40
N ARG A 313 1.74 11.02 8.21
CA ARG A 313 2.75 10.86 9.24
C ARG A 313 3.34 12.21 9.67
#